data_AF-A0A7X3IKT6-F1
#
_entry.id   AF-A0A7X3IKT6-F1
#
_cell.length_a   1.000
_cell.length_b   1.000
_cell.length_c   1.000
_cell.angle_alpha   90.00
_cell.angle_beta   90.00
_cell.angle_gamma   90.00
#
_symmetry.space_group_name_H-M   'P 1'
#
loop_
_entity.id
_entity.type
_entity.pdbx_description
1 polymer ?
#
loop_
_entity_poly.entity_id
_entity_poly.type
_entity_poly.pdbx_seq_one_letter_code
_entity_poly.pdbx_strand_id
1 'polypeptide(L)'
;MAIVAMYDVPDVISVSDATTEAANIDQSLVYVTHPELQEAINGVKIEVPDASLTKKDIVQLSNATDGTRANVATTEKAVKTAAETAQTNLTNHITDFVKHPFDNI
;
A
#
# COMPACT_ATOMS: atom_id res chain seq x y z
N MET A 1 -38.27 -36.78 20.26
CA MET A 1 -37.55 -35.73 19.50
C MET A 1 -36.41 -36.43 18.76
N ALA A 2 -36.53 -36.64 17.44
CA ALA A 2 -35.52 -37.36 16.67
C ALA A 2 -34.52 -36.35 16.10
N ILE A 3 -33.24 -36.53 16.44
CA ILE A 3 -32.15 -35.72 15.89
C ILE A 3 -31.81 -36.35 14.54
N VAL A 4 -32.15 -35.67 13.44
CA VAL A 4 -31.67 -36.03 12.11
C VAL A 4 -30.22 -35.62 12.03
N ALA A 5 -29.31 -36.58 12.20
CA ALA A 5 -27.91 -36.37 11.88
C ALA A 5 -27.79 -36.29 10.36
N MET A 6 -27.58 -35.09 9.83
CA MET A 6 -27.10 -34.92 8.45
C MET A 6 -25.66 -35.45 8.42
N TYR A 7 -25.49 -36.69 7.98
CA TYR A 7 -24.17 -37.21 7.63
C TYR A 7 -23.77 -36.63 6.28
N ASP A 8 -22.61 -36.00 6.25
CA ASP A 8 -21.97 -35.53 5.01
C ASP A 8 -21.77 -36.73 4.08
N VAL A 9 -22.48 -36.74 2.95
CA VAL A 9 -22.38 -37.83 1.97
C VAL A 9 -21.21 -37.49 1.06
N PRO A 10 -20.11 -38.27 1.05
CA PRO A 10 -19.00 -38.00 0.15
C PRO A 10 -19.47 -38.09 -1.31
N ASP A 11 -19.01 -37.18 -2.16
CA ASP A 11 -19.21 -37.28 -3.62
C ASP A 11 -18.51 -38.54 -4.14
N VAL A 12 -19.30 -39.60 -4.41
CA VAL A 12 -18.79 -40.87 -4.95
C VAL A 12 -18.91 -40.88 -6.47
N ILE A 13 -17.78 -40.92 -7.16
CA ILE A 13 -17.75 -41.20 -8.61
C ILE A 13 -17.62 -42.71 -8.80
N SER A 14 -18.71 -43.38 -9.21
CA SER A 14 -18.70 -44.82 -9.49
C SER A 14 -18.29 -45.08 -10.94
N VAL A 15 -17.19 -45.81 -11.14
CA VAL A 15 -16.72 -46.27 -12.46
C VAL A 15 -16.92 -47.78 -12.54
N SER A 16 -17.76 -48.27 -13.46
CA SER A 16 -18.21 -49.66 -13.44
C SER A 16 -17.45 -50.62 -14.34
N ASP A 17 -16.79 -50.19 -15.42
CA ASP A 17 -16.08 -51.09 -16.35
C ASP A 17 -15.10 -50.36 -17.30
N ALA A 18 -14.09 -49.68 -16.76
CA ALA A 18 -13.08 -48.98 -17.57
C ALA A 18 -11.69 -49.61 -17.45
N THR A 19 -11.06 -49.94 -18.58
CA THR A 19 -9.67 -50.43 -18.59
C THR A 19 -8.65 -49.31 -18.31
N THR A 20 -8.99 -48.05 -18.61
CA THR A 20 -8.34 -46.82 -18.10
C THR A 20 -9.28 -45.64 -18.36
N GLU A 21 -9.72 -44.92 -17.34
CA GLU A 21 -10.54 -43.69 -17.46
C GLU A 21 -9.78 -42.50 -16.88
N ALA A 22 -9.65 -41.43 -17.66
CA ALA A 22 -9.11 -40.16 -17.17
C ALA A 22 -10.27 -39.24 -16.79
N ALA A 23 -10.48 -39.02 -15.50
CA ALA A 23 -11.38 -37.98 -15.03
C ALA A 23 -10.77 -36.61 -15.36
N ASN A 24 -11.43 -35.84 -16.23
CA ASN A 24 -11.04 -34.46 -16.48
C ASN A 24 -11.64 -33.57 -15.39
N ILE A 25 -10.84 -33.28 -14.37
CA ILE A 25 -11.22 -32.38 -13.29
C ILE A 25 -10.96 -30.95 -13.74
N ASP A 26 -11.99 -30.10 -13.73
CA ASP A 26 -11.82 -28.66 -13.90
C ASP A 26 -11.04 -28.10 -12.71
N GLN A 27 -9.75 -27.83 -12.93
CA GLN A 27 -8.84 -27.35 -11.89
C GLN A 27 -9.23 -25.95 -11.36
N SER A 28 -10.08 -25.20 -12.06
CA SER A 28 -10.58 -23.90 -11.58
C SER A 28 -11.62 -24.03 -10.46
N LEU A 29 -12.23 -25.20 -10.32
CA LEU A 29 -13.25 -25.50 -9.30
C LEU A 29 -12.69 -26.21 -8.06
N VAL A 30 -11.38 -26.46 -8.02
CA VAL A 30 -10.70 -27.05 -6.87
C VAL A 30 -10.41 -25.95 -5.85
N TYR A 31 -11.05 -26.00 -4.68
CA TYR A 31 -10.77 -25.10 -3.57
C TYR A 31 -9.61 -25.64 -2.71
N VAL A 32 -8.71 -24.76 -2.29
CA VAL A 32 -7.67 -25.08 -1.29
C VAL A 32 -8.24 -25.01 0.11
N THR A 33 -7.73 -25.85 1.01
CA THR A 33 -8.11 -25.79 2.43
C THR A 33 -7.41 -24.61 3.14
N HIS A 34 -8.00 -24.12 4.25
CA HIS A 34 -7.38 -23.04 5.04
C HIS A 34 -5.94 -23.35 5.50
N PRO A 35 -5.60 -24.58 5.93
CA PRO A 35 -4.22 -24.93 6.29
C PRO A 35 -3.24 -24.82 5.12
N GLU A 36 -3.62 -25.30 3.93
CA GLU A 36 -2.78 -25.23 2.73
C GLU A 36 -2.57 -23.78 2.28
N LEU A 37 -3.63 -22.95 2.36
CA LEU A 37 -3.51 -21.52 2.09
C LEU A 37 -2.59 -20.83 3.10
N GLN A 38 -2.71 -21.18 4.39
CA GLN A 38 -1.87 -20.64 5.46
C GLN A 38 -0.39 -21.03 5.29
N GLU A 39 -0.10 -22.28 4.91
CA GLU A 39 1.25 -22.74 4.58
C GLU A 39 1.81 -22.02 3.35
N ALA A 40 0.98 -21.86 2.31
CA ALA A 40 1.36 -21.15 1.09
C ALA A 40 1.70 -19.67 1.36
N ILE A 41 0.95 -18.97 2.23
CA ILE A 41 1.23 -17.57 2.57
C ILE A 41 2.33 -17.39 3.62
N ASN A 42 2.55 -18.36 4.51
CA ASN A 42 3.55 -18.25 5.59
C ASN A 42 4.98 -18.10 5.05
N GLY A 43 5.26 -18.62 3.86
CA GLY A 43 6.55 -18.48 3.17
C GLY A 43 6.67 -17.21 2.31
N VAL A 44 5.59 -16.47 2.09
CA VAL A 44 5.59 -15.30 1.20
C VAL A 44 6.04 -14.07 2.00
N LYS A 45 7.35 -13.82 1.97
CA LYS A 45 7.94 -12.56 2.44
C LYS A 45 8.17 -11.63 1.24
N ILE A 46 7.42 -10.53 1.16
CA ILE A 46 7.69 -9.46 0.22
C ILE A 46 8.64 -8.48 0.91
N GLU A 47 9.90 -8.43 0.48
CA GLU A 47 10.84 -7.40 0.93
C GLU A 47 10.72 -6.16 0.03
N VAL A 48 10.23 -5.05 0.58
CA VAL A 48 10.26 -3.75 -0.08
C VAL A 48 11.25 -2.86 0.66
N PRO A 49 12.43 -2.57 0.09
CA PRO A 49 13.39 -1.67 0.70
C PRO A 49 12.94 -0.21 0.59
N ASP A 50 13.64 0.68 1.29
CA ASP A 50 13.42 2.11 1.16
C ASP A 50 13.87 2.62 -0.21
N ALA A 51 13.13 3.58 -0.77
CA ALA A 51 13.53 4.18 -2.04
C ALA A 51 14.84 4.97 -1.90
N SER A 52 15.54 5.09 -3.03
CA SER A 52 16.72 5.93 -3.16
C SER A 52 16.68 6.71 -4.47
N LEU A 53 17.64 7.62 -4.67
CA LEU A 53 17.74 8.38 -5.92
C LEU A 53 18.04 7.50 -7.15
N THR A 54 18.55 6.29 -6.94
CA THR A 54 18.93 5.35 -8.01
C THR A 54 18.06 4.11 -8.06
N LYS A 55 17.21 3.88 -7.05
CA LYS A 55 16.34 2.71 -6.96
C LYS A 55 14.93 3.14 -6.57
N LYS A 56 13.96 2.81 -7.42
CA LYS A 56 12.54 3.02 -7.16
C LYS A 56 12.07 2.02 -6.11
N ASP A 57 11.50 2.52 -5.01
CA ASP A 57 10.75 1.74 -4.02
C ASP A 57 9.74 2.69 -3.31
N ILE A 58 9.40 2.44 -2.04
CA ILE A 58 8.42 3.22 -1.26
C ILE A 58 9.11 4.31 -0.44
N VAL A 59 8.47 5.48 -0.33
CA VAL A 59 8.85 6.58 0.58
C VAL A 59 7.65 6.99 1.43
N GLN A 60 7.91 7.52 2.63
CA GLN A 60 6.86 8.17 3.43
C GLN A 60 6.61 9.59 2.92
N LEU A 61 5.34 10.03 3.00
CA LEU A 61 4.96 11.41 2.70
C LEU A 61 5.11 12.29 3.94
N SER A 62 5.59 13.52 3.74
CA SER A 62 5.78 14.50 4.81
C SER A 62 5.08 15.82 4.48
N ASN A 63 4.34 16.35 5.45
CA ASN A 63 3.73 17.68 5.41
C ASN A 63 4.60 18.78 6.06
N ALA A 64 5.81 18.45 6.54
CA ALA A 64 6.74 19.45 7.04
C ALA A 64 7.11 20.44 5.93
N THR A 65 7.13 21.73 6.25
CA THR A 65 7.48 22.83 5.33
C THR A 65 8.96 23.19 5.38
N ASP A 66 9.71 22.54 6.26
CA ASP A 66 11.13 22.69 6.51
C ASP A 66 11.77 21.32 6.83
N GLY A 67 13.11 21.28 6.81
CA GLY A 67 13.90 20.13 7.20
C GLY A 67 14.96 19.70 6.19
N THR A 68 15.78 18.72 6.59
CA THR A 68 16.96 18.23 5.84
C THR A 68 16.88 16.74 5.50
N ARG A 69 15.74 16.09 5.77
CA ARG A 69 15.55 14.66 5.53
C ARG A 69 15.54 14.36 4.03
N ALA A 70 16.26 13.31 3.64
CA ALA A 70 16.33 12.84 2.25
C ALA A 70 15.57 11.52 1.99
N ASN A 71 14.92 10.95 3.02
CA ASN A 71 14.23 9.66 2.95
C ASN A 71 12.70 9.78 2.88
N VAL A 72 12.17 10.99 2.64
CA VAL A 72 10.73 11.24 2.53
C VAL A 72 10.43 12.11 1.31
N ALA A 73 9.20 11.99 0.81
CA ALA A 73 8.69 12.88 -0.23
C ALA A 73 7.82 13.99 0.38
N THR A 74 7.98 15.19 -0.13
CA THR A 74 7.15 16.36 0.20
C THR A 74 5.77 16.24 -0.43
N THR A 75 4.71 16.66 0.26
CA THR A 75 3.37 16.77 -0.34
C THR A 75 3.19 18.12 -1.05
N GLU A 76 2.26 18.19 -2.01
CA GLU A 76 1.89 19.46 -2.65
C GLU A 76 1.42 20.51 -1.64
N LYS A 77 0.74 20.08 -0.58
CA LYS A 77 0.32 20.94 0.53
C LYS A 77 1.52 21.63 1.20
N ALA A 78 2.56 20.86 1.55
CA ALA A 78 3.76 21.41 2.17
C ALA A 78 4.50 22.37 1.24
N VAL A 79 4.62 22.03 -0.05
CA VAL A 79 5.23 22.91 -1.07
C VAL A 79 4.46 24.24 -1.18
N LYS A 80 3.12 24.17 -1.26
CA LYS A 80 2.26 25.36 -1.31
C LYS A 80 2.43 26.24 -0.07
N THR A 81 2.39 25.66 1.12
CA THR A 81 2.54 26.41 2.38
C THR A 81 3.92 27.07 2.50
N ALA A 82 4.99 26.40 2.11
CA ALA A 82 6.33 26.98 2.10
C ALA A 82 6.42 28.17 1.11
N ALA A 83 5.85 28.02 -0.09
CA ALA A 83 5.79 29.10 -1.08
C ALA A 83 4.97 30.31 -0.60
N GLU A 84 3.81 30.08 0.00
CA GLU A 84 2.96 31.14 0.57
C GLU A 84 3.66 31.90 1.71
N THR A 85 4.40 31.18 2.55
CA THR A 85 5.19 31.76 3.64
C THR A 85 6.32 32.64 3.09
N ALA A 86 7.06 32.14 2.08
CA ALA A 86 8.10 32.92 1.42
C ALA A 86 7.56 34.20 0.76
N GLN A 87 6.42 34.10 0.06
CA GLN A 87 5.76 35.25 -0.55
C GLN A 87 5.30 36.28 0.50
N THR A 88 4.73 35.81 1.61
CA THR A 88 4.29 36.68 2.72
C THR A 88 5.47 37.44 3.32
N ASN A 89 6.58 36.74 3.59
CA ASN A 89 7.78 37.35 4.13
C ASN A 89 8.36 38.42 3.21
N LEU A 90 8.39 38.16 1.89
CA LEU A 90 8.84 39.14 0.90
C LEU A 90 7.95 40.39 0.89
N THR A 91 6.62 40.20 0.88
CA THR A 91 5.66 41.31 0.92
C THR A 91 5.82 42.15 2.20
N ASN A 92 6.03 41.50 3.35
CA ASN A 92 6.26 42.19 4.62
C ASN A 92 7.54 43.01 4.57
N HIS A 93 8.64 42.44 4.08
CA HIS A 93 9.90 43.15 3.94
C HIS A 93 9.80 44.39 3.03
N ILE A 94 9.10 44.26 1.89
CA ILE A 94 8.84 45.39 0.99
C ILE A 94 7.97 46.45 1.68
N THR A 95 6.94 46.01 2.41
CA THR A 95 6.04 46.89 3.14
C THR A 95 6.77 47.68 4.22
N ASP A 96 7.68 47.02 4.95
CA ASP A 96 8.50 47.66 5.99
C ASP A 96 9.42 48.71 5.39
N PHE A 97 10.07 48.41 4.25
CA PHE A 97 10.87 49.39 3.52
C PHE A 97 10.03 50.60 3.05
N VAL A 98 8.80 50.38 2.58
CA VAL A 98 7.92 51.47 2.15
C VAL A 98 7.42 52.32 3.33
N LYS A 99 7.14 51.70 4.48
CA LYS A 99 6.65 52.40 5.69
C LYS A 99 7.74 53.13 6.46
N HIS A 100 8.97 52.61 6.40
CA HIS A 100 10.13 53.12 7.13
C HIS A 100 11.31 53.36 6.17
N PRO A 101 11.15 54.22 5.15
CA PRO A 101 12.10 54.29 4.05
C PRO A 101 13.49 54.76 4.48
N PHE A 102 13.62 55.52 5.59
CA PHE A 102 14.89 56.04 6.08
C PHE A 102 14.88 56.33 7.59
N ASP A 103 14.21 55.53 8.41
CA ASP A 103 14.03 55.83 9.84
C ASP A 103 15.33 55.81 10.69
N ASN A 104 16.51 55.80 10.06
CA ASN A 104 17.82 55.89 10.72
C ASN A 104 18.96 56.50 9.86
N ILE A 105 18.65 57.41 8.93
CA ILE A 105 19.65 58.30 8.28
C ILE A 105 19.37 59.75 8.68
#